data_AF-A0A523CGM5-F1
#
_entry.id   AF-A0A523CGM5-F1
#
_cell.length_a   1.000
_cell.length_b   1.000
_cell.length_c   1.000
_cell.angle_alpha   90.00
_cell.angle_beta   90.00
_cell.angle_gamma   90.00
#
_symmetry.space_group_name_H-M   'P 1'
#
loop_
_entity.id
_entity.type
_entity.pdbx_description
1 polymer ?
#
loop_
_entity_poly.entity_id
_entity_poly.type
_entity_poly.pdbx_seq_one_letter_code
_entity_poly.pdbx_strand_id
1 'polypeptide(L)'
;MDADTHKLRFRDSYALLYALTLLIFIPAIIGLGTQPYYSYTPAYLAFMVAPPLAAMLILVFTHQRSATPLRTAGKAVLFGVVSMIGGGALFLTSSFFLAFLGPAFESHTFGPLQIGVGVIMLGFATPLVLSAISRVRTLRPGALVEAVALIVALVAFAWIGWVILTQQGTLQQVLRKDQVSYLVGGVLWYIPAYALVGSIIRSIGVL
;
A
#
# COMPACT_ATOMS: atom_id res chain seq x y z
N MET A 1 12.13 -25.16 22.94
CA MET A 1 12.44 -24.76 21.54
C MET A 1 11.94 -23.36 21.36
N ASP A 2 12.81 -22.37 21.53
CA ASP A 2 12.48 -20.99 21.23
C ASP A 2 12.26 -20.89 19.72
N ALA A 3 11.00 -20.86 19.32
CA ALA A 3 10.64 -20.46 17.98
C ALA A 3 11.05 -18.99 17.86
N ASP A 4 12.18 -18.74 17.20
CA ASP A 4 12.70 -17.43 16.80
C ASP A 4 11.55 -16.57 16.26
N THR A 5 10.91 -15.81 17.17
CA THR A 5 9.96 -14.78 16.82
C THR A 5 10.81 -13.59 16.41
N HIS A 6 11.33 -13.66 15.19
CA HIS A 6 12.13 -12.59 14.63
C HIS A 6 11.21 -11.37 14.49
N LYS A 7 11.21 -10.49 15.49
CA LYS A 7 10.45 -9.24 15.46
C LYS A 7 10.88 -8.48 14.21
N LEU A 8 9.95 -8.35 13.26
CA LEU A 8 10.17 -7.54 12.06
C LEU A 8 10.47 -6.11 12.51
N ARG A 9 11.57 -5.55 12.00
CA ARG A 9 11.85 -4.13 12.18
C ARG A 9 10.75 -3.31 11.50
N PHE A 10 10.48 -2.12 12.02
CA PHE A 10 9.46 -1.21 11.49
C PHE A 10 9.52 -1.06 9.96
N ARG A 11 10.72 -0.79 9.42
CA ARG A 11 10.97 -0.68 7.98
C ARG A 11 10.56 -1.93 7.22
N ASP A 12 10.92 -3.11 7.71
CA ASP A 12 10.64 -4.37 7.04
C ASP A 12 9.14 -4.71 7.10
N SER A 13 8.48 -4.36 8.20
CA SER A 13 7.03 -4.44 8.30
C SER A 13 6.34 -3.52 7.30
N TYR A 14 6.83 -2.28 7.16
CA TYR A 14 6.30 -1.31 6.21
C TYR A 14 6.44 -1.81 4.78
N ALA A 15 7.65 -2.23 4.41
CA ALA A 15 7.95 -2.70 3.08
C ALA A 15 7.10 -3.91 2.69
N LEU A 16 6.94 -4.89 3.59
CA LEU A 16 6.12 -6.08 3.33
C LEU A 16 4.63 -5.75 3.26
N LEU A 17 4.11 -4.93 4.17
CA LEU A 17 2.71 -4.51 4.11
C LEU A 17 2.41 -3.74 2.83
N TYR A 18 3.29 -2.82 2.44
CA TYR A 18 3.16 -2.08 1.20
C TYR A 18 3.14 -3.04 0.01
N ALA A 19 4.14 -3.92 -0.10
CA ALA A 19 4.28 -4.82 -1.23
C ALA A 19 3.09 -5.78 -1.34
N LEU A 20 2.72 -6.46 -0.26
CA LEU A 20 1.59 -7.37 -0.24
C LEU A 20 0.27 -6.65 -0.56
N THR A 21 0.07 -5.46 0.00
CA THR A 21 -1.12 -4.65 -0.30
C THR A 21 -1.15 -4.32 -1.79
N LEU A 22 -0.05 -3.82 -2.37
CA LEU A 22 0.01 -3.46 -3.79
C LEU A 22 -0.25 -4.68 -4.70
N LEU A 23 0.34 -5.84 -4.39
CA LEU A 23 0.17 -7.06 -5.18
C LEU A 23 -1.28 -7.57 -5.18
N ILE A 24 -2.01 -7.39 -4.09
CA ILE A 24 -3.43 -7.75 -4.00
C ILE A 24 -4.31 -6.63 -4.57
N PHE A 25 -3.89 -5.38 -4.45
CA PHE A 25 -4.61 -4.20 -4.88
C PHE A 25 -4.73 -4.13 -6.41
N ILE A 26 -3.68 -4.47 -7.15
CA ILE A 26 -3.71 -4.43 -8.63
C ILE A 26 -4.82 -5.33 -9.21
N PRO A 27 -4.92 -6.63 -8.85
CA PRO A 27 -6.07 -7.46 -9.23
C PRO A 27 -7.41 -6.92 -8.74
N ALA A 28 -7.45 -6.33 -7.54
CA ALA A 28 -8.69 -5.74 -7.00
C ALA A 28 -9.17 -4.54 -7.83
N ILE A 29 -8.27 -3.73 -8.38
CA ILE A 29 -8.61 -2.65 -9.32
C ILE A 29 -9.26 -3.21 -10.58
N ILE A 30 -8.78 -4.34 -11.10
CA ILE A 30 -9.40 -5.00 -12.26
C ILE A 30 -10.81 -5.49 -11.88
N GLY A 31 -10.95 -6.14 -10.73
CA GLY A 31 -12.24 -6.60 -10.19
C GLY A 31 -13.24 -5.47 -9.94
N LEU A 32 -12.77 -4.28 -9.53
CA LEU A 32 -13.61 -3.09 -9.37
C LEU A 32 -14.31 -2.70 -10.68
N GLY A 33 -13.67 -2.94 -11.82
CA GLY A 33 -14.23 -2.69 -13.14
C GLY A 33 -15.48 -3.51 -13.46
N THR A 34 -15.68 -4.64 -12.77
CA THR A 34 -16.88 -5.49 -12.92
C THR A 34 -18.06 -4.99 -12.08
N GLN A 35 -17.84 -3.99 -11.22
CA GLN A 35 -18.88 -3.43 -10.37
C GLN A 35 -19.49 -2.17 -10.99
N PRO A 36 -20.76 -1.84 -10.70
CA PRO A 36 -21.36 -0.61 -11.20
C PRO A 36 -20.67 0.63 -10.62
N TYR A 37 -20.48 1.64 -11.48
CA TYR A 37 -19.73 2.85 -11.17
C TYR A 37 -20.30 3.61 -9.97
N TYR A 38 -19.47 3.89 -8.96
CA TYR A 38 -19.85 4.53 -7.70
C TYR A 38 -21.12 3.97 -7.04
N SER A 39 -21.38 2.68 -7.20
CA SER A 39 -22.54 2.05 -6.58
C SER A 39 -22.37 1.82 -5.08
N TYR A 40 -21.13 1.89 -4.57
CA TYR A 40 -20.76 1.63 -3.16
C TYR A 40 -21.39 0.35 -2.59
N THR A 41 -21.64 -0.63 -3.46
CA THR A 41 -22.15 -1.93 -3.06
C THR A 41 -21.14 -2.61 -2.14
N PRO A 42 -21.57 -3.57 -1.30
CA PRO A 42 -20.65 -4.32 -0.45
C PRO A 42 -19.47 -4.94 -1.22
N ALA A 43 -19.72 -5.45 -2.44
CA ALA A 43 -18.66 -5.98 -3.31
C ALA A 43 -17.68 -4.89 -3.80
N TYR A 44 -18.20 -3.73 -4.20
CA TYR A 44 -17.39 -2.57 -4.59
C TYR A 44 -16.46 -2.13 -3.44
N LEU A 45 -17.02 -1.99 -2.23
CA LEU A 45 -16.26 -1.64 -1.02
C LEU A 45 -15.25 -2.74 -0.65
N ALA A 46 -15.59 -4.01 -0.86
CA ALA A 46 -14.67 -5.11 -0.61
C ALA A 46 -13.42 -5.03 -1.49
N PHE A 47 -13.54 -4.71 -2.80
CA PHE A 47 -12.37 -4.51 -3.66
C PHE A 47 -11.49 -3.35 -3.20
N MET A 48 -12.07 -2.34 -2.58
CA MET A 48 -11.32 -1.20 -2.05
C MET A 48 -10.60 -1.50 -0.72
N VAL A 49 -11.24 -2.25 0.18
CA VAL A 49 -10.80 -2.39 1.59
C VAL A 49 -10.10 -3.73 1.85
N ALA A 50 -10.43 -4.78 1.10
CA ALA A 50 -9.85 -6.11 1.32
C ALA A 50 -8.33 -6.19 1.10
N PRO A 51 -7.71 -5.49 0.13
CA PRO A 51 -6.27 -5.62 -0.12
C PRO A 51 -5.37 -5.35 1.10
N PRO A 52 -5.49 -4.23 1.83
CA PRO A 52 -4.67 -3.99 3.02
C PRO A 52 -4.98 -4.97 4.17
N LEU A 53 -6.24 -5.40 4.31
CA LEU A 53 -6.63 -6.40 5.30
C LEU A 53 -5.99 -7.76 5.02
N ALA A 54 -6.05 -8.21 3.78
CA ALA A 54 -5.48 -9.48 3.34
C ALA A 54 -3.96 -9.48 3.48
N ALA A 55 -3.30 -8.40 3.06
CA ALA A 55 -1.86 -8.23 3.25
C ALA A 55 -1.44 -8.37 4.72
N MET A 56 -2.22 -7.80 5.64
CA MET A 56 -1.93 -7.89 7.06
C MET A 56 -2.18 -9.29 7.62
N LEU A 57 -3.27 -9.94 7.23
CA LEU A 57 -3.53 -11.33 7.62
C LEU A 57 -2.36 -12.23 7.19
N ILE A 58 -1.92 -12.11 5.94
CA ILE A 58 -0.75 -12.83 5.41
C ILE A 58 0.48 -12.55 6.28
N LEU A 59 0.75 -11.28 6.62
CA LEU A 59 1.92 -10.91 7.41
C LEU A 59 1.87 -11.44 8.86
N VAL A 60 0.70 -11.45 9.50
CA VAL A 60 0.53 -12.01 10.85
C VAL A 60 0.73 -13.52 10.82
N PHE A 61 0.10 -14.25 9.89
CA PHE A 61 0.26 -15.70 9.82
C PHE A 61 1.67 -16.15 9.45
N THR A 62 2.38 -15.37 8.62
CA THR A 62 3.77 -15.69 8.23
C THR A 62 4.78 -15.43 9.34
N HIS A 63 4.56 -14.40 10.18
CA HIS A 63 5.55 -13.93 11.17
C HIS A 63 5.15 -14.10 12.65
N GLN A 64 3.91 -14.47 12.95
CA GLN A 64 3.40 -14.68 14.31
C GLN A 64 2.69 -16.03 14.44
N ARG A 65 3.46 -17.12 14.35
CA ARG A 65 2.93 -18.50 14.36
C ARG A 65 2.18 -18.90 15.64
N SER A 66 2.33 -18.16 16.74
CA SER A 66 1.63 -18.40 18.02
C SER A 66 0.26 -17.71 18.13
N ALA A 67 -0.16 -16.91 17.13
CA ALA A 67 -1.45 -16.24 17.18
C ALA A 67 -2.60 -17.19 16.81
N THR A 68 -3.61 -17.30 17.67
CA THR A 68 -4.83 -18.06 17.35
C THR A 68 -5.59 -17.38 16.19
N PRO A 69 -6.31 -18.13 15.34
CA PRO A 69 -7.05 -17.56 14.21
C PRO A 69 -8.00 -16.42 14.61
N LEU A 70 -8.69 -16.55 15.74
CA LEU A 70 -9.59 -15.53 16.27
C LEU A 70 -8.83 -14.25 16.68
N ARG A 71 -7.68 -14.40 17.34
CA ARG A 71 -6.83 -13.25 17.72
C ARG A 71 -6.28 -12.58 16.46
N THR A 72 -5.87 -13.35 15.45
CA THR A 72 -5.40 -12.82 14.16
C THR A 72 -6.49 -12.07 13.40
N ALA A 73 -7.71 -12.60 13.37
CA ALA A 73 -8.86 -11.93 12.75
C ALA A 73 -9.20 -10.62 13.46
N GLY A 74 -9.33 -10.63 14.80
CA GLY A 74 -9.60 -9.42 15.58
C GLY A 74 -8.51 -8.35 15.41
N LYS A 75 -7.25 -8.78 15.35
CA LYS A 75 -6.08 -7.94 15.06
C LYS A 75 -6.13 -7.31 13.66
N ALA A 76 -6.49 -8.08 12.63
CA ALA A 76 -6.64 -7.58 11.27
C ALA A 76 -7.83 -6.62 11.14
N VAL A 77 -8.95 -6.88 11.82
CA VAL A 77 -10.09 -5.97 11.87
C VAL A 77 -9.72 -4.66 12.55
N LEU A 78 -9.07 -4.70 13.72
CA LEU A 78 -8.61 -3.50 14.41
C LEU A 78 -7.65 -2.70 13.53
N PHE A 79 -6.71 -3.38 12.87
CA PHE A 79 -5.84 -2.76 11.88
C PHE A 79 -6.63 -2.11 10.75
N GLY A 80 -7.60 -2.81 10.14
CA GLY A 80 -8.44 -2.26 9.09
C GLY A 80 -9.15 -1.00 9.52
N VAL A 81 -9.80 -1.02 10.69
CA VAL A 81 -10.50 0.13 11.25
C VAL A 81 -9.54 1.28 11.52
N VAL A 82 -8.44 1.05 12.24
CA VAL A 82 -7.46 2.09 12.58
C VAL A 82 -6.75 2.62 11.33
N SER A 83 -6.54 1.79 10.32
CA SER A 83 -5.94 2.17 9.05
C SER A 83 -6.90 2.95 8.18
N MET A 84 -8.18 2.61 8.17
CA MET A 84 -9.20 3.40 7.49
C MET A 84 -9.38 4.76 8.17
N ILE A 85 -9.42 4.81 9.51
CA ILE A 85 -9.49 6.06 10.26
C ILE A 85 -8.22 6.87 10.08
N GLY A 86 -7.05 6.27 10.29
CA GLY A 86 -5.75 6.93 10.17
C GLY A 86 -5.43 7.35 8.74
N GLY A 87 -5.72 6.51 7.76
CA GLY A 87 -5.61 6.82 6.33
C GLY A 87 -6.61 7.89 5.89
N GLY A 88 -7.84 7.85 6.40
CA GLY A 88 -8.84 8.90 6.19
C GLY A 88 -8.45 10.24 6.83
N ALA A 89 -7.90 10.20 8.04
CA ALA A 89 -7.40 11.38 8.74
C ALA A 89 -6.17 11.97 8.03
N LEU A 90 -5.19 11.14 7.65
CA LEU A 90 -4.05 11.57 6.84
C LEU A 90 -4.52 12.16 5.50
N PHE A 91 -5.48 11.53 4.83
CA PHE A 91 -6.07 12.05 3.60
C PHE A 91 -6.70 13.44 3.81
N LEU A 92 -7.53 13.60 4.82
CA LEU A 92 -8.16 14.89 5.13
C LEU A 92 -7.12 15.95 5.45
N THR A 93 -6.17 15.64 6.33
CA THR A 93 -5.08 16.55 6.72
C THR A 93 -4.24 16.94 5.50
N SER A 94 -3.80 15.99 4.68
CA SER A 94 -3.06 16.26 3.45
C SER A 94 -3.89 17.09 2.45
N SER A 95 -5.18 16.81 2.32
CA SER A 95 -6.08 17.58 1.44
C SER A 95 -6.23 19.02 1.93
N PHE A 96 -6.28 19.26 3.25
CA PHE A 96 -6.26 20.60 3.82
C PHE A 96 -4.96 21.35 3.52
N PHE A 97 -3.80 20.70 3.65
CA PHE A 97 -2.51 21.32 3.28
C PHE A 97 -2.40 21.61 1.78
N LEU A 98 -2.92 20.72 0.95
CA LEU A 98 -2.95 20.89 -0.51
C LEU A 98 -3.94 21.98 -0.96
N ALA A 99 -5.02 22.21 -0.22
CA ALA A 99 -5.99 23.26 -0.51
C ALA A 99 -5.34 24.67 -0.47
N PHE A 100 -4.41 24.91 0.45
CA PHE A 100 -3.63 26.17 0.50
C PHE A 100 -2.67 26.33 -0.68
N LEU A 101 -2.25 25.22 -1.27
CA LEU A 101 -1.41 25.21 -2.47
C LEU A 101 -2.25 25.29 -3.75
N GLY A 102 -3.59 25.28 -3.67
CA GLY A 102 -4.52 25.32 -4.81
C GLY A 102 -4.17 26.30 -5.93
N PRO A 103 -3.79 27.56 -5.64
CA PRO A 103 -3.34 28.52 -6.67
C PRO A 103 -2.06 28.09 -7.40
N ALA A 104 -1.17 27.33 -6.74
CA ALA A 104 0.02 26.76 -7.36
C ALA A 104 -0.27 25.49 -8.20
N PHE A 105 -1.53 25.03 -8.27
CA PHE A 105 -2.00 23.94 -9.14
C PHE A 105 -2.75 24.42 -10.39
N GLU A 106 -2.90 25.74 -10.59
CA GLU A 106 -3.53 26.31 -11.77
C GLU A 106 -2.63 26.17 -13.01
N SER A 107 -2.82 25.08 -13.76
CA SER A 107 -2.45 24.78 -15.16
C SER A 107 -1.04 25.08 -15.71
N HIS A 108 -0.21 25.91 -15.08
CA HIS A 108 1.08 26.38 -15.56
C HIS A 108 2.28 25.77 -14.80
N THR A 109 2.02 24.91 -13.81
CA THR A 109 2.99 24.37 -12.84
C THR A 109 2.98 22.83 -12.75
N PHE A 110 2.48 22.14 -13.78
CA PHE A 110 2.45 20.67 -13.79
C PHE A 110 3.84 20.02 -13.72
N GLY A 111 4.89 20.66 -14.26
CA GLY A 111 6.26 20.16 -14.22
C GLY A 111 6.82 20.00 -12.78
N PRO A 112 6.85 21.07 -11.96
CA PRO A 112 7.22 20.99 -10.55
C PRO A 112 6.40 19.96 -9.76
N LEU A 113 5.11 19.79 -10.09
CA LEU A 113 4.26 18.80 -9.45
C LEU A 113 4.68 17.37 -9.76
N GLN A 114 5.01 17.07 -11.02
CA GLN A 114 5.54 15.78 -11.43
C GLN A 114 6.86 15.46 -10.71
N ILE A 115 7.73 16.46 -10.52
CA ILE A 115 8.97 16.30 -9.74
C ILE A 115 8.62 15.94 -8.28
N GLY A 116 7.70 16.67 -7.64
CA GLY A 116 7.26 16.39 -6.27
C GLY A 116 6.69 14.98 -6.10
N VAL A 117 5.82 14.54 -7.03
CA VAL A 117 5.30 13.16 -7.06
C VAL A 117 6.43 12.16 -7.22
N GLY A 118 7.38 12.39 -8.13
CA GLY A 118 8.55 11.54 -8.32
C GLY A 118 9.38 11.39 -7.04
N VAL A 119 9.66 12.49 -6.34
CA VAL A 119 10.40 12.48 -5.07
C VAL A 119 9.66 11.68 -4.00
N ILE A 120 8.34 11.89 -3.85
CA ILE A 120 7.52 11.13 -2.90
C ILE A 120 7.56 9.63 -3.23
N MET A 121 7.45 9.29 -4.52
CA MET A 121 7.50 7.90 -4.96
C MET A 121 8.86 7.24 -4.68
N LEU A 122 9.96 7.96 -4.87
CA LEU A 122 11.30 7.49 -4.47
C LEU A 122 11.39 7.28 -2.96
N GLY A 123 10.80 8.19 -2.17
CA GLY A 123 10.68 8.06 -0.72
C GLY A 123 9.95 6.77 -0.31
N PHE A 124 8.83 6.45 -0.95
CA PHE A 124 8.10 5.19 -0.72
C PHE A 124 8.88 3.96 -1.19
N ALA A 125 9.57 4.03 -2.32
CA ALA A 125 10.34 2.90 -2.86
C ALA A 125 11.58 2.56 -2.00
N THR A 126 12.18 3.54 -1.33
CA THR A 126 13.40 3.38 -0.53
C THR A 126 13.31 2.25 0.51
N PRO A 127 12.33 2.23 1.43
CA PRO A 127 12.22 1.12 2.39
C PRO A 127 12.00 -0.24 1.71
N LEU A 128 11.28 -0.30 0.57
CA LEU A 128 11.06 -1.54 -0.18
C LEU A 128 12.37 -2.09 -0.75
N VAL A 129 13.17 -1.24 -1.39
CA VAL A 129 14.48 -1.62 -1.96
C VAL A 129 15.42 -2.11 -0.87
N LEU A 130 15.54 -1.37 0.23
CA LEU A 130 16.40 -1.75 1.35
C LEU A 130 15.98 -3.08 1.99
N SER A 131 14.67 -3.31 2.13
CA SER A 131 14.13 -4.56 2.65
C SER A 131 14.30 -5.74 1.69
N ALA A 132 14.23 -5.51 0.38
CA ALA A 132 14.50 -6.54 -0.64
C ALA A 132 15.98 -6.96 -0.60
N ILE A 133 16.89 -5.99 -0.62
CA ILE A 133 18.35 -6.24 -0.54
C ILE A 133 18.69 -7.04 0.72
N SER A 134 18.14 -6.64 1.87
CA SER A 134 18.38 -7.33 3.15
C SER A 134 17.98 -8.81 3.08
N ARG A 135 16.87 -9.13 2.42
CA ARG A 135 16.34 -10.49 2.32
C ARG A 135 17.10 -11.37 1.34
N VAL A 136 17.44 -10.82 0.17
CA VAL A 136 18.29 -11.50 -0.82
C VAL A 136 19.62 -11.90 -0.18
N ARG A 137 20.21 -11.02 0.63
CA ARG A 137 21.47 -11.31 1.35
C ARG A 137 21.34 -12.37 2.44
N THR A 138 20.14 -12.59 2.98
CA THR A 138 19.92 -13.55 4.07
C THR A 138 19.85 -15.00 3.58
N LEU A 139 19.54 -15.22 2.29
CA LEU A 139 19.49 -16.54 1.62
C LEU A 139 18.63 -17.62 2.31
N ARG A 140 17.70 -17.23 3.20
CA ARG A 140 16.72 -18.14 3.80
C ARG A 140 15.52 -18.30 2.86
N PRO A 141 14.92 -19.51 2.69
CA PRO A 141 13.81 -19.73 1.76
C PRO A 141 12.62 -18.77 1.96
N GLY A 142 12.20 -18.54 3.21
CA GLY A 142 11.12 -17.58 3.51
C GLY A 142 11.49 -16.13 3.16
N ALA A 143 12.75 -15.74 3.40
CA ALA A 143 13.24 -14.41 3.04
C ALA A 143 13.31 -14.24 1.51
N LEU A 144 13.62 -15.29 0.75
CA LEU A 144 13.61 -15.24 -0.71
C LEU A 144 12.20 -15.04 -1.27
N VAL A 145 11.19 -15.72 -0.72
CA VAL A 145 9.78 -15.52 -1.12
C VAL A 145 9.36 -14.07 -0.87
N GLU A 146 9.70 -13.52 0.30
CA GLU A 146 9.45 -12.12 0.63
C GLU A 146 10.22 -11.15 -0.28
N ALA A 147 11.46 -11.47 -0.65
CA ALA A 147 12.26 -10.68 -1.58
C ALA A 147 11.61 -10.66 -2.97
N VAL A 148 11.12 -11.80 -3.46
CA VAL A 148 10.39 -11.87 -4.74
C VAL A 148 9.13 -10.99 -4.68
N ALA A 149 8.34 -11.09 -3.62
CA ALA A 149 7.15 -10.24 -3.44
C ALA A 149 7.51 -8.74 -3.46
N LEU A 150 8.57 -8.34 -2.77
CA LEU A 150 9.07 -6.96 -2.77
C LEU A 150 9.54 -6.51 -4.16
N ILE A 151 10.28 -7.35 -4.89
CA ILE A 151 10.79 -7.04 -6.23
C ILE A 151 9.62 -6.89 -7.21
N VAL A 152 8.65 -7.82 -7.21
CA VAL A 152 7.47 -7.73 -8.07
C VAL A 152 6.68 -6.47 -7.76
N ALA A 153 6.48 -6.14 -6.48
CA ALA A 153 5.82 -4.91 -6.07
C ALA A 153 6.59 -3.66 -6.50
N LEU A 154 7.93 -3.65 -6.42
CA LEU A 154 8.77 -2.55 -6.89
C LEU A 154 8.65 -2.35 -8.40
N VAL A 155 8.65 -3.43 -9.18
CA VAL A 155 8.47 -3.37 -10.64
C VAL A 155 7.10 -2.79 -10.97
N ALA A 156 6.04 -3.28 -10.32
CA ALA A 156 4.68 -2.76 -10.50
C ALA A 156 4.58 -1.28 -10.11
N PHE A 157 5.14 -0.90 -8.96
CA PHE A 157 5.17 0.47 -8.47
C PHE A 157 5.92 1.41 -9.44
N ALA A 158 7.08 0.99 -9.92
CA ALA A 158 7.87 1.77 -10.88
C ALA A 158 7.14 1.93 -12.21
N TRP A 159 6.50 0.87 -12.71
CA TRP A 159 5.70 0.93 -13.93
C TRP A 159 4.50 1.88 -13.77
N ILE A 160 3.73 1.76 -12.68
CA ILE A 160 2.60 2.67 -12.39
C ILE A 160 3.09 4.11 -12.28
N GLY A 161 4.21 4.35 -11.57
CA GLY A 161 4.82 5.67 -11.44
C GLY A 161 5.22 6.27 -12.78
N TRP A 162 5.87 5.47 -13.64
CA TRP A 162 6.21 5.90 -14.99
C TRP A 162 4.96 6.29 -15.79
N VAL A 163 3.90 5.50 -15.74
CA VAL A 163 2.63 5.80 -16.42
C VAL A 163 1.99 7.09 -15.88
N ILE A 164 1.94 7.27 -14.56
CA ILE A 164 1.40 8.48 -13.92
C ILE A 164 2.18 9.74 -14.34
N LEU A 165 3.51 9.64 -14.37
CA LEU A 165 4.38 10.79 -14.61
C LEU A 165 4.51 11.16 -16.08
N THR A 166 4.50 10.17 -16.99
CA THR A 166 4.88 10.37 -18.39
C THR A 166 3.76 10.11 -19.40
N GLN A 167 2.74 9.34 -19.02
CA GLN A 167 1.69 8.88 -19.93
C GLN A 167 0.29 9.29 -19.44
N GLN A 168 0.12 10.59 -19.18
CA GLN A 168 -1.17 11.16 -18.80
C GLN A 168 -2.19 10.92 -19.93
N GLY A 169 -3.10 9.96 -19.73
CA GLY A 169 -4.13 9.58 -20.70
C GLY A 169 -4.18 8.08 -21.01
N THR A 170 -3.06 7.36 -20.96
CA THR A 170 -3.02 5.92 -21.27
C THR A 170 -3.87 5.10 -20.30
N LEU A 171 -3.86 5.43 -19.01
CA LEU A 171 -4.72 4.76 -18.02
C LEU A 171 -6.20 5.00 -18.29
N GLN A 172 -6.59 6.18 -18.78
CA GLN A 172 -7.98 6.52 -19.07
C GLN A 172 -8.52 5.82 -20.32
N GLN A 173 -7.63 5.32 -21.19
CA GLN A 173 -8.01 4.53 -22.37
C GLN A 173 -8.32 3.06 -22.01
N VAL A 174 -7.71 2.54 -20.95
CA VAL A 174 -7.78 1.10 -20.59
C VAL A 174 -8.63 0.86 -19.33
N LEU A 175 -8.67 1.83 -18.42
CA LEU A 175 -9.36 1.73 -17.14
C LEU A 175 -10.45 2.80 -17.03
N ARG A 176 -11.54 2.46 -16.34
CA ARG A 176 -12.60 3.41 -15.99
C ARG A 176 -12.07 4.49 -15.03
N LYS A 177 -12.76 5.63 -14.99
CA LYS A 177 -12.38 6.79 -14.18
C LYS A 177 -12.19 6.47 -12.69
N ASP A 178 -13.05 5.65 -12.11
CA ASP A 178 -12.96 5.21 -10.72
C ASP A 178 -11.74 4.31 -10.50
N GLN A 179 -11.50 3.33 -11.38
CA GLN A 179 -10.31 2.48 -11.34
C GLN A 179 -9.01 3.30 -11.42
N VAL A 180 -8.95 4.30 -12.31
CA VAL A 180 -7.79 5.21 -12.41
C VAL A 180 -7.62 6.00 -11.10
N SER A 181 -8.70 6.56 -10.58
CA SER A 181 -8.68 7.34 -9.33
C SER A 181 -8.20 6.48 -8.16
N TYR A 182 -8.68 5.25 -8.03
CA TYR A 182 -8.22 4.34 -6.97
C TYR A 182 -6.81 3.83 -7.20
N LEU A 183 -6.36 3.60 -8.45
CA LEU A 183 -4.99 3.19 -8.71
C LEU A 183 -4.00 4.28 -8.28
N VAL A 184 -4.24 5.52 -8.73
CA VAL A 184 -3.40 6.68 -8.40
C VAL A 184 -3.49 7.00 -6.91
N GLY A 185 -4.71 7.03 -6.35
CA GLY A 185 -4.98 7.20 -4.92
C GLY A 185 -4.34 6.10 -4.07
N GLY A 186 -4.37 4.86 -4.56
CA GLY A 186 -3.80 3.68 -3.92
C GLY A 186 -2.30 3.83 -3.72
N VAL A 187 -1.59 4.07 -4.82
CA VAL A 187 -0.12 4.08 -4.84
C VAL A 187 0.47 5.27 -4.08
N LEU A 188 -0.13 6.46 -4.23
CA LEU A 188 0.43 7.69 -3.67
C LEU A 188 -0.05 7.98 -2.23
N TRP A 189 -1.12 7.33 -1.74
CA TRP A 189 -1.83 7.76 -0.53
C TRP A 189 -2.23 6.56 0.33
N TYR A 190 -3.15 5.72 -0.16
CA TYR A 190 -3.81 4.70 0.67
C TYR A 190 -2.83 3.60 1.10
N ILE A 191 -2.10 3.01 0.15
CA ILE A 191 -1.15 1.92 0.44
C ILE A 191 -0.02 2.40 1.35
N PRO A 192 0.65 3.55 1.10
CA PRO A 192 1.64 4.10 2.04
C PRO A 192 1.06 4.33 3.44
N ALA A 193 -0.14 4.88 3.56
CA ALA A 193 -0.77 5.16 4.86
C ALA A 193 -1.11 3.85 5.61
N TYR A 194 -1.69 2.87 4.93
CA TYR A 194 -2.00 1.57 5.52
C TYR A 194 -0.74 0.83 5.96
N ALA A 195 0.30 0.84 5.12
CA ALA A 195 1.59 0.24 5.47
C ALA A 195 2.23 0.95 6.68
N LEU A 196 2.12 2.27 6.77
CA LEU A 196 2.64 3.07 7.89
C LEU A 196 1.92 2.72 9.19
N VAL A 197 0.59 2.84 9.20
CA VAL A 197 -0.24 2.54 10.38
C VAL A 197 0.00 1.10 10.83
N GLY A 198 0.07 0.15 9.90
CA GLY A 198 0.24 -1.27 10.25
C GLY A 198 1.59 -1.57 10.85
N SER A 199 2.61 -0.87 10.38
CA SER A 199 3.97 -0.96 10.94
C SER A 199 4.06 -0.33 12.32
N ILE A 200 3.36 0.79 12.56
CA ILE A 200 3.26 1.41 13.89
C ILE A 200 2.60 0.42 14.84
N ILE A 201 1.41 -0.10 14.51
CA ILE A 201 0.65 -0.98 15.39
C ILE A 201 1.44 -2.28 15.69
N ARG A 202 2.20 -2.81 14.72
CA ARG A 202 3.13 -3.92 14.94
C ARG A 202 4.32 -3.55 15.81
N SER A 203 4.88 -2.35 15.66
CA SER A 203 6.03 -1.92 16.47
C SER A 203 5.70 -1.69 17.94
N ILE A 204 4.48 -1.24 18.26
CA ILE A 204 4.02 -1.02 19.64
C ILE A 204 3.56 -2.32 20.34
N GLY A 205 3.62 -3.47 19.65
CA GLY A 205 3.29 -4.77 20.23
C GLY A 205 1.80 -5.00 20.49
N VAL A 206 0.93 -4.12 19.99
CA VAL A 206 -0.52 -4.38 19.92
C VAL A 206 -0.81 -5.56 18.98
N LEU A 207 0.08 -5.77 18.01
CA LEU A 207 0.10 -6.89 17.08
C LEU A 207 1.31 -7.78 17.31
#